data_AF-D7F1R2-F1
#
_entry.id   AF-D7F1R2-F1
#
_cell.length_a   1.000
_cell.length_b   1.000
_cell.length_c   1.000
_cell.angle_alpha   90.00
_cell.angle_beta   90.00
_cell.angle_gamma   90.00
#
_symmetry.space_group_name_H-M   'P 1'
#
loop_
_entity.id
_entity.type
_entity.pdbx_description
1 polymer ?
#
loop_
_entity_poly.entity_id
_entity_poly.type
_entity_poly.pdbx_seq_one_letter_code
_entity_poly.pdbx_strand_id
1 'polypeptide(L)' 'MGRRPARCYRYCKNKPYPKSRFCRGVPDPKIRIFDLGRKKADVKEFPLCVHLVSDEYEQLS' A
#
# COMPACT_ATOMS: atom_id res chain seq x y z
N MET A 1 -10.28 -5.72 5.08
CA MET A 1 -11.13 -4.92 5.99
C MET A 1 -12.01 -5.83 6.84
N GLY A 2 -12.14 -5.60 8.15
CA GLY A 2 -12.92 -6.49 9.03
C GLY A 2 -14.44 -6.25 9.01
N ARG A 3 -14.87 -5.02 8.72
CA ARG A 3 -16.29 -4.60 8.85
C ARG A 3 -17.09 -4.65 7.55
N ARG A 4 -16.47 -4.44 6.39
CA ARG A 4 -17.13 -4.35 5.09
C ARG A 4 -16.31 -5.08 4.02
N PRO A 5 -16.95 -5.66 2.99
CA PRO A 5 -16.25 -6.31 1.88
C PRO A 5 -15.46 -5.30 1.04
N ALA A 6 -14.37 -5.76 0.40
CA ALA A 6 -13.46 -4.90 -0.37
C ALA A 6 -14.14 -4.19 -1.56
N ARG A 7 -15.19 -4.78 -2.15
CA ARG A 7 -15.98 -4.17 -3.23
C ARG A 7 -16.52 -2.78 -2.90
N CYS A 8 -16.72 -2.45 -1.62
CA CYS A 8 -17.19 -1.13 -1.20
C CYS A 8 -16.13 -0.02 -1.33
N TYR A 9 -14.84 -0.39 -1.41
CA TYR A 9 -13.69 0.51 -1.43
C TYR A 9 -12.82 0.40 -2.68
N ARG A 10 -13.12 -0.52 -3.62
CA ARG A 10 -12.28 -0.77 -4.81
C ARG A 10 -12.01 0.47 -5.65
N TYR A 11 -13.00 1.33 -5.84
CA TYR A 11 -12.89 2.47 -6.76
C TYR A 11 -12.46 3.77 -6.06
N CYS A 12 -11.49 4.46 -6.66
CA CYS A 12 -10.97 5.77 -6.24
C CYS A 12 -11.96 6.90 -6.56
N LYS A 13 -13.05 6.99 -5.79
CA LYS A 13 -14.17 7.91 -6.06
C LYS A 13 -14.15 9.25 -5.30
N ASN A 14 -13.43 9.33 -4.18
CA ASN A 14 -13.44 10.49 -3.30
C ASN A 14 -12.09 11.23 -3.34
N LYS A 15 -12.06 12.48 -2.88
CA LYS A 15 -10.80 13.21 -2.65
C LYS A 15 -9.94 12.45 -1.62
N PRO A 16 -8.60 12.46 -1.75
CA PRO A 16 -7.70 11.81 -0.79
C PRO A 16 -7.94 12.30 0.64
N TYR A 17 -8.00 11.35 1.58
CA TYR A 17 -8.28 11.63 2.99
C TYR A 17 -7.22 10.98 3.91
N PRO A 18 -5.99 11.55 3.96
CA PRO A 18 -4.90 10.98 4.74
C PRO A 18 -5.06 11.24 6.25
N LYS A 19 -4.37 10.42 7.05
CA LYS A 19 -4.17 10.67 8.50
C LYS A 19 -3.58 12.07 8.67
N SER A 20 -4.26 12.93 9.41
CA SER A 20 -3.92 14.36 9.49
C SER A 20 -4.42 15.00 10.79
N ARG A 21 -4.10 16.28 11.02
CA ARG A 21 -4.60 17.05 12.17
C ARG A 21 -6.13 17.11 12.27
N PHE A 22 -6.82 16.96 11.12
CA PHE A 22 -8.27 16.98 11.00
C PHE A 22 -8.88 15.57 11.01
N CYS A 23 -8.07 14.52 10.82
CA CYS A 23 -8.48 13.11 10.81
C CYS A 23 -7.63 12.28 11.80
N ARG A 24 -8.06 12.26 13.08
CA ARG A 24 -7.22 11.79 14.20
C ARG A 24 -7.43 10.31 14.57
N GLY A 25 -8.61 9.75 14.33
CA GLY A 25 -8.97 8.37 14.70
C GLY A 25 -8.64 7.30 13.65
N VAL A 26 -7.75 7.60 12.70
CA VAL A 26 -7.39 6.65 11.63
C VAL A 26 -6.53 5.54 12.23
N PRO A 27 -6.91 4.26 12.09
CA PRO A 27 -6.11 3.14 12.58
C PRO A 27 -4.78 3.07 11.82
N ASP A 28 -3.76 2.50 12.47
CA ASP A 28 -2.49 2.28 11.82
C ASP A 28 -2.60 1.21 10.71
N PRO A 29 -1.82 1.33 9.62
CA PRO A 29 -1.89 0.40 8.50
C PRO A 29 -1.45 -1.01 8.92
N LYS A 30 -2.02 -2.01 8.25
CA LYS A 30 -1.67 -3.42 8.48
C LYS A 30 -0.23 -3.75 8.09
N ILE A 31 0.26 -3.14 7.01
CA ILE A 31 1.63 -3.31 6.53
C ILE A 31 2.52 -2.31 7.28
N ARG A 32 3.50 -2.84 8.03
CA ARG A 32 4.51 -2.04 8.75
C ARG A 32 5.93 -2.26 8.23
N ILE A 33 6.14 -3.35 7.50
CA ILE A 33 7.43 -3.74 6.91
C ILE A 33 7.21 -3.82 5.40
N PHE A 34 7.93 -3.00 4.64
CA PHE A 34 7.79 -2.92 3.18
C PHE A 34 8.87 -3.72 2.44
N ASP A 35 10.11 -3.69 2.93
CA ASP A 35 11.21 -4.44 2.34
C ASP A 35 11.36 -5.83 2.97
N LEU A 36 11.66 -6.82 2.13
CA LEU A 36 11.93 -8.20 2.52
C LEU A 36 13.28 -8.65 1.92
N GLY A 37 13.84 -9.76 2.42
CA GLY A 37 15.10 -10.31 1.91
C GLY A 37 16.37 -9.62 2.45
N ARG A 38 17.47 -9.71 1.68
CA ARG A 38 18.81 -9.23 2.08
C ARG A 38 18.96 -7.72 1.84
N LYS A 39 18.44 -6.92 2.77
CA LYS A 39 18.43 -5.43 2.70
C LYS A 39 19.82 -4.75 2.70
N LYS A 40 20.87 -5.48 3.06
CA LYS A 40 22.25 -4.97 3.13
C LYS A 40 23.11 -5.36 1.91
N ALA A 41 22.54 -6.02 0.91
CA ALA A 41 23.28 -6.37 -0.29
C ALA A 41 23.65 -5.11 -1.07
N ASP A 42 24.82 -5.13 -1.73
CA ASP A 42 25.24 -4.05 -2.61
C ASP A 42 24.42 -4.08 -3.92
N VAL A 43 24.26 -2.92 -4.56
CA VAL A 43 23.47 -2.76 -5.80
C VAL A 43 24.01 -3.66 -6.93
N LYS A 44 25.31 -3.95 -6.94
CA LYS A 44 25.94 -4.79 -7.98
C LYS A 44 25.61 -6.28 -7.85
N GLU A 45 25.14 -6.74 -6.68
CA GLU A 45 24.87 -8.15 -6.44
C GLU A 45 23.55 -8.64 -7.08
N PHE A 46 22.60 -7.73 -7.33
CA PHE A 46 21.29 -8.05 -7.88
C PHE A 46 21.05 -7.31 -9.21
N PRO A 47 21.41 -7.91 -10.36
CA PRO A 47 21.29 -7.25 -11.68
C PRO A 47 19.88 -7.27 -12.28
N LEU A 48 18.96 -8.07 -11.74
CA LEU A 48 17.61 -8.24 -12.26
C LEU A 48 16.59 -7.44 -11.43
N CYS A 49 15.70 -6.73 -12.12
CA CYS A 49 14.56 -6.04 -11.51
C CYS A 49 13.25 -6.51 -12.13
N VAL A 50 12.31 -6.94 -11.29
CA VAL A 50 10.96 -7.38 -11.71
C VAL A 50 9.93 -6.58 -10.91
N HIS A 51 8.94 -6.05 -11.61
CA HIS A 51 7.89 -5.21 -11.02
C HIS A 51 6.52 -5.86 -11.20
N LEU A 52 5.67 -5.74 -10.17
CA LEU A 52 4.25 -6.00 -10.26
C LEU A 52 3.54 -4.67 -10.52
N VAL A 53 2.78 -4.58 -11.60
CA VAL A 53 2.04 -3.38 -12.01
C VAL A 53 0.54 -3.69 -12.01
N SER A 54 -0.27 -2.74 -11.57
CA SER A 54 -1.73 -2.84 -11.68
C SER A 54 -2.18 -2.25 -13.01
N ASP A 55 -3.06 -2.97 -13.70
CA ASP A 55 -3.68 -2.53 -14.97
C ASP A 55 -5.00 -1.77 -14.75
N GLU A 56 -5.44 -1.63 -13.50
CA GLU A 56 -6.65 -0.90 -13.13
C GLU A 56 -6.38 0.22 -12.12
N TYR A 57 -7.13 1.32 -12.23
CA TYR A 57 -7.12 2.39 -11.24
C TYR A 57 -8.03 2.04 -10.06
N GLU A 58 -7.44 1.46 -9.02
CA GLU A 58 -8.15 0.95 -7.84
C GLU A 58 -7.46 1.26 -6.52
N GLN A 59 -8.18 1.04 -5.42
CA GLN A 59 -7.68 1.19 -4.06
C GLN A 59 -7.44 -0.19 -3.42
N LEU A 60 -6.17 -0.49 -3.14
CA LEU A 60 -5.72 -1.72 -2.49
C LEU A 60 -5.80 -1.61 -0.95
N SER A 61 -6.15 -2.71 -0.26
CA SER A 61 -6.40 -2.77 1.19
C SER A 61 -5.82 -4.00 1.87
#